data_AF-A0A8K0KSC8-F1
#
_entry.id   AF-A0A8K0KSC8-F1
#
_cell.length_a   1.000
_cell.length_b   1.000
_cell.length_c   1.000
_cell.angle_alpha   90.00
_cell.angle_beta   90.00
_cell.angle_gamma   90.00
#
_symmetry.space_group_name_H-M   'P 1'
#
loop_
_entity.id
_entity.type
_entity.pdbx_description
1 polymer ?
#
loop_
_entity_poly.entity_id
_entity_poly.type
_entity_poly.pdbx_seq_one_letter_code
_entity_poly.pdbx_strand_id
1 'polypeptide(L)'
;TVTIERDESASKHVYFFDGVNVVTAKGKVGLQGTIAREGKSSYSMDMKVKYNDLKQYYGLKSKCSHHLEPGKWDDVTVSAEYEFTSSEIPYLNSYAKWDFMRKPDHMENTLSVNYGPETGAHINNIHLSNLVLYKLESTDNFEISTKNSFTYPKLELDSRLEGSVTPTDLQFGVAVKYGQISGQSDFNLKFGKSIREGYELKWEMEASGNGFVLDSKRAITSPKTSTIDVCLELKPGGRKYEISSDITHSYVGPKDFEFAANTIFKIPGHEDYRLDSGMQVQPDNFKYHLEMYNGQVCHFDVNIHGDLSEGWCKKAQWKVLVKDHVEGSGHLNAPGRNNQKGDFVLNLLDINRKVKGEYSWVAADGKISLVTDLFWNADKDASKKLHYEGVLVEPKDTNLLDM
;
A
#
# COMPACT_ATOMS: atom_id res chain seq x y z
N THR A 1 35.11 -32.01 46.27
CA THR A 1 34.15 -33.10 46.55
C THR A 1 32.96 -32.99 45.63
N VAL A 2 32.35 -34.10 45.21
CA VAL A 2 31.07 -34.10 44.49
C VAL A 2 30.02 -34.72 45.40
N THR A 3 28.94 -33.99 45.66
CA THR A 3 27.81 -34.46 46.48
C THR A 3 26.57 -34.53 45.62
N ILE A 4 25.75 -35.56 45.79
CA ILE A 4 24.51 -35.75 45.05
C ILE A 4 23.36 -35.74 46.04
N GLU A 5 22.42 -34.82 45.85
CA GLU A 5 21.14 -34.78 46.55
C GLU A 5 20.05 -35.33 45.64
N ARG A 6 19.25 -36.25 46.16
CA ARG A 6 18.14 -36.87 45.44
C ARG A 6 16.88 -36.76 46.28
N ASP A 7 15.82 -36.23 45.68
CA ASP A 7 14.47 -36.32 46.19
C ASP A 7 13.65 -37.11 45.17
N GLU A 8 13.40 -38.39 45.49
CA GLU A 8 12.67 -39.30 44.62
C GLU A 8 11.19 -38.92 44.51
N SER A 9 10.61 -38.29 45.54
CA SER A 9 9.21 -37.87 45.55
C SER A 9 8.96 -36.71 44.57
N ALA A 10 9.93 -35.80 44.44
CA ALA A 10 9.89 -34.68 43.51
C ALA A 10 10.61 -34.96 42.16
N SER A 11 11.15 -36.17 41.96
CA SER A 11 12.04 -36.50 40.83
C SER A 11 13.18 -35.48 40.64
N LYS A 12 13.68 -34.92 41.75
CA LYS A 12 14.69 -33.86 41.77
C LYS A 12 16.07 -34.46 42.05
N HIS A 13 17.04 -34.07 41.23
CA HIS A 13 18.44 -34.49 41.33
C HIS A 13 19.33 -33.25 41.27
N VAL A 14 20.12 -33.01 42.32
CA VAL A 14 21.06 -31.89 42.38
C VAL A 14 22.47 -32.43 42.60
N TYR A 15 23.39 -32.04 41.72
CA TYR A 15 24.80 -32.37 41.79
C TYR A 15 25.55 -31.12 42.25
N PHE A 16 26.24 -31.22 43.39
CA PHE A 16 27.08 -30.16 43.94
C PHE A 16 28.55 -30.47 43.67
N PHE A 17 29.25 -29.53 43.05
CA PHE A 17 30.68 -29.57 42.81
C PHE A 17 31.33 -28.57 43.75
N ASP A 18 32.02 -29.06 44.78
CA ASP A 18 32.71 -28.21 45.76
C ASP A 18 34.22 -28.35 45.58
N GLY A 19 34.83 -27.42 44.83
CA GLY A 19 36.28 -27.35 44.63
C GLY A 19 36.87 -28.60 43.95
N VAL A 20 36.17 -29.17 42.97
CA VAL A 20 36.67 -30.33 42.21
C VAL A 20 37.81 -29.89 41.30
N ASN A 21 38.98 -30.55 41.40
CA ASN A 21 40.15 -30.20 40.60
C ASN A 21 40.48 -31.33 39.63
N VAL A 22 40.58 -31.00 38.34
CA VAL A 22 41.11 -31.87 37.30
C VAL A 22 42.53 -31.44 37.00
N VAL A 23 43.50 -32.30 37.31
CA VAL A 23 44.93 -32.04 37.07
C VAL A 23 45.34 -32.77 35.79
N THR A 24 45.93 -32.04 34.85
CA THR A 24 46.46 -32.56 33.59
C THR A 24 47.93 -32.15 33.43
N ALA A 25 48.64 -32.75 32.48
CA ALA A 25 50.00 -32.31 32.13
C ALA A 25 50.08 -30.83 31.68
N LYS A 26 48.94 -30.23 31.30
CA LYS A 26 48.83 -28.83 30.84
C LYS A 26 48.32 -27.87 31.92
N GLY A 27 48.03 -28.34 33.14
CA GLY A 27 47.54 -27.49 34.23
C GLY A 27 46.37 -28.06 35.02
N LYS A 28 45.83 -27.25 35.93
CA LYS A 28 44.78 -27.57 36.88
C LYS A 28 43.50 -26.81 36.54
N VAL A 29 42.39 -27.50 36.38
CA VAL A 29 41.06 -26.90 36.18
C VAL A 29 40.23 -27.13 37.44
N GLY A 30 39.82 -26.05 38.09
CA GLY A 30 38.92 -26.07 39.24
C GLY A 30 37.47 -25.88 38.79
N LEU A 31 36.58 -26.75 39.26
CA LEU A 31 35.14 -26.71 39.02
C LEU A 31 34.41 -26.50 40.35
N GLN A 32 33.51 -25.52 40.38
CA GLN A 32 32.66 -25.24 41.53
C GLN A 32 31.27 -24.85 41.07
N GLY A 33 30.21 -25.41 41.67
CA GLY A 33 28.85 -25.07 41.28
C GLY A 33 27.82 -26.17 41.44
N THR A 34 26.69 -26.02 40.77
CA THR A 34 25.57 -26.96 40.80
C THR A 34 25.06 -27.29 39.41
N ILE A 35 24.57 -28.52 39.27
CA ILE A 35 23.73 -28.95 38.14
C ILE A 35 22.48 -29.58 38.76
N ALA A 36 21.31 -29.09 38.41
CA ALA A 36 20.04 -29.61 38.91
C ALA A 36 19.11 -30.03 37.78
N ARG A 37 18.39 -31.11 38.02
CA ARG A 37 17.24 -31.53 37.23
C ARG A 37 16.05 -31.64 38.16
N GLU A 38 14.96 -30.98 37.80
CA GLU A 38 13.69 -31.02 38.54
C GLU A 38 12.63 -31.66 37.64
N GLY A 39 12.20 -32.88 38.00
CA GLY A 39 11.25 -33.65 37.19
C GLY A 39 11.79 -34.02 35.81
N LYS A 40 10.88 -34.14 34.84
CA LYS A 40 11.22 -34.49 33.44
C LYS A 40 11.55 -33.28 32.57
N SER A 41 11.25 -32.07 33.03
CA SER A 41 11.16 -30.93 32.12
C SER A 41 11.89 -29.66 32.56
N SER A 42 12.53 -29.65 33.73
CA SER A 42 13.32 -28.52 34.21
C SER A 42 14.77 -28.92 34.48
N TYR A 43 15.70 -28.10 34.00
CA TYR A 43 17.14 -28.25 34.10
C TYR A 43 17.75 -26.91 34.48
N SER A 44 18.73 -26.92 35.38
CA SER A 44 19.53 -25.73 35.68
C SER A 44 20.98 -26.07 35.97
N MET A 45 21.85 -25.09 35.76
CA MET A 45 23.29 -25.17 35.96
C MET A 45 23.75 -23.83 36.51
N ASP A 46 24.64 -23.84 37.49
CA ASP A 46 25.40 -22.67 37.94
C ASP A 46 26.82 -23.15 38.22
N MET A 47 27.69 -23.02 37.24
CA MET A 47 29.05 -23.57 37.28
C MET A 47 30.09 -22.48 37.07
N LYS A 48 31.15 -22.53 37.87
CA LYS A 48 32.33 -21.69 37.77
C LYS A 48 33.54 -22.57 37.50
N VAL A 49 34.33 -22.16 36.51
CA VAL A 49 35.56 -22.80 36.08
C VAL A 49 36.73 -21.86 36.34
N LYS A 50 37.78 -22.36 36.97
CA LYS A 50 39.06 -21.67 37.21
C LYS A 50 40.20 -22.47 36.59
N TYR A 51 41.23 -21.79 36.11
CA TYR A 51 42.43 -22.43 35.56
C TYR A 51 43.67 -22.05 36.37
N ASN A 52 44.54 -23.01 36.68
CA ASN A 52 45.83 -22.83 37.36
C ASN A 52 45.81 -21.96 38.63
N ASP A 53 44.82 -22.18 39.51
CA ASP A 53 44.64 -21.42 40.77
C ASP A 53 44.54 -19.90 40.58
N LEU A 54 44.28 -19.45 39.35
CA LEU A 54 44.09 -18.05 39.01
C LEU A 54 42.85 -17.50 39.73
N LYS A 55 42.90 -16.20 40.05
CA LYS A 55 41.72 -15.47 40.56
C LYS A 55 40.64 -15.35 39.49
N GLN A 56 41.03 -15.42 38.21
CA GLN A 56 40.08 -15.39 37.10
C GLN A 56 39.26 -16.68 37.03
N TYR A 57 37.98 -16.51 36.73
CA TYR A 57 37.01 -17.56 36.50
C TYR A 57 36.12 -17.24 35.29
N TYR A 58 35.56 -18.31 34.74
CA TYR A 58 34.46 -18.32 33.79
C TYR A 58 33.24 -18.95 34.47
N GLY A 59 32.13 -18.22 34.54
CA GLY A 59 30.86 -18.69 35.08
C GLY A 59 29.85 -18.93 33.98
N LEU A 60 29.09 -20.02 34.09
CA LEU A 60 27.92 -20.29 33.27
C LEU A 60 26.77 -20.64 34.21
N LYS A 61 25.74 -19.79 34.21
CA LYS A 61 24.43 -20.16 34.72
C LYS A 61 23.51 -20.45 33.56
N SER A 62 22.66 -21.44 33.69
CA SER A 62 21.60 -21.69 32.73
C SER A 62 20.39 -22.31 33.41
N LYS A 63 19.23 -22.06 32.84
CA LYS A 63 17.98 -22.69 33.24
C LYS A 63 17.16 -22.95 31.98
N CYS A 64 16.61 -24.15 31.88
CA CYS A 64 15.74 -24.54 30.78
C CYS A 64 14.55 -25.31 31.38
N SER A 65 13.35 -24.85 31.07
CA SER A 65 12.12 -25.51 31.47
C SER A 65 11.19 -25.64 30.27
N HIS A 66 10.51 -26.78 30.15
CA HIS A 66 9.43 -26.94 29.19
C HIS A 66 8.18 -27.51 29.85
N HIS A 67 7.03 -27.25 29.25
CA HIS A 67 5.78 -27.93 29.51
C HIS A 67 5.27 -28.49 28.18
N LEU A 68 5.05 -29.80 28.16
CA LEU A 68 4.47 -30.53 27.04
C LEU A 68 3.33 -31.36 27.61
N GLU A 69 2.09 -31.03 27.26
CA GLU A 69 0.95 -31.85 27.67
C GLU A 69 0.90 -33.11 26.78
N PRO A 70 0.99 -34.34 27.35
CA PRO A 70 1.02 -35.55 26.54
C PRO A 70 -0.22 -35.66 25.64
N GLY A 71 0.00 -35.79 24.33
CA GLY A 71 -1.08 -35.92 23.34
C GLY A 71 -1.63 -34.59 22.81
N LYS A 72 -1.18 -33.44 23.31
CA LYS A 72 -1.53 -32.11 22.80
C LYS A 72 -0.29 -31.40 22.26
N TRP A 73 -0.17 -31.38 20.93
CA TRP A 73 0.93 -30.68 20.23
C TRP A 73 0.71 -29.15 20.15
N ASP A 74 -0.47 -28.70 20.56
CA ASP A 74 -0.96 -27.34 20.54
C ASP A 74 -0.87 -26.64 21.91
N ASP A 75 -0.37 -27.31 22.97
CA ASP A 75 -0.06 -26.69 24.26
C ASP A 75 1.40 -26.95 24.65
N VAL A 76 2.27 -26.01 24.28
CA VAL A 76 3.71 -26.08 24.49
C VAL A 76 4.20 -24.77 25.10
N THR A 77 4.94 -24.86 26.21
CA THR A 77 5.73 -23.73 26.69
C THR A 77 7.18 -24.15 26.86
N VAL A 78 8.10 -23.28 26.45
CA VAL A 78 9.54 -23.46 26.62
C VAL A 78 10.12 -22.15 27.12
N SER A 79 10.95 -22.22 28.15
CA SER A 79 11.71 -21.08 28.67
C SER A 79 13.14 -21.53 28.85
N ALA A 80 14.08 -20.81 28.24
CA ALA A 80 15.50 -21.07 28.34
C ALA A 80 16.25 -19.77 28.61
N GLU A 81 17.14 -19.78 29.58
CA GLU A 81 18.02 -18.66 29.87
C GLU A 81 19.44 -19.14 30.15
N TYR A 82 20.41 -18.28 29.85
CA TYR A 82 21.78 -18.46 30.29
C TYR A 82 22.41 -17.12 30.67
N GLU A 83 23.39 -17.18 31.56
CA GLU A 83 24.27 -16.09 31.94
C GLU A 83 25.71 -16.59 31.86
N PHE A 84 26.49 -16.03 30.96
CA PHE A 84 27.93 -16.25 30.90
C PHE A 84 28.66 -15.06 31.51
N THR A 85 29.63 -15.35 32.39
CA THR A 85 30.43 -14.34 33.07
C THR A 85 31.91 -14.69 32.94
N SER A 86 32.72 -13.75 32.46
CA SER A 86 34.18 -13.80 32.49
C SER A 86 34.69 -12.67 33.38
N SER A 87 35.41 -13.05 34.43
CA SER A 87 36.12 -12.07 35.26
C SER A 87 37.37 -11.49 34.57
N GLU A 88 37.88 -12.17 33.53
CA GLU A 88 39.07 -11.73 32.78
C GLU A 88 38.70 -10.80 31.62
N ILE A 89 37.59 -11.12 30.94
CA ILE A 89 37.14 -10.41 29.75
C ILE A 89 35.66 -10.02 29.95
N PRO A 90 35.34 -9.01 30.79
CA PRO A 90 33.96 -8.63 31.08
C PRO A 90 33.14 -8.26 29.84
N TYR A 91 33.78 -7.83 28.74
CA TYR A 91 33.12 -7.56 27.47
C TYR A 91 32.50 -8.80 26.81
N LEU A 92 32.92 -10.01 27.19
CA LEU A 92 32.32 -11.26 26.75
C LEU A 92 31.13 -11.70 27.63
N ASN A 93 30.86 -11.02 28.74
CA ASN A 93 29.69 -11.34 29.56
C ASN A 93 28.44 -11.24 28.70
N SER A 94 27.53 -12.19 28.88
CA SER A 94 26.28 -12.21 28.15
C SER A 94 25.19 -12.88 28.96
N TYR A 95 23.96 -12.44 28.72
CA TYR A 95 22.76 -13.05 29.23
C TYR A 95 21.80 -13.20 28.06
N ALA A 96 21.18 -14.36 27.90
CA ALA A 96 20.06 -14.49 26.99
C ALA A 96 18.90 -15.18 27.67
N LYS A 97 17.70 -14.76 27.33
CA LYS A 97 16.44 -15.40 27.72
C LYS A 97 15.58 -15.57 26.48
N TRP A 98 15.05 -16.77 26.31
CA TRP A 98 14.15 -17.15 25.25
C TRP A 98 12.92 -17.80 25.85
N ASP A 99 11.75 -17.23 25.60
CA ASP A 99 10.47 -17.77 26.00
C ASP A 99 9.63 -18.03 24.74
N PHE A 100 9.10 -19.24 24.62
CA PHE A 100 8.24 -19.68 23.53
C PHE A 100 6.96 -20.30 24.09
N MET A 101 5.82 -19.89 23.54
CA MET A 101 4.51 -20.43 23.87
C MET A 101 3.75 -20.75 22.60
N ARG A 102 3.08 -21.90 22.60
CA ARG A 102 2.07 -22.30 21.61
C ARG A 102 0.83 -22.75 22.36
N LYS A 103 -0.30 -22.19 21.97
CA LYS A 103 -1.66 -22.53 22.39
C LYS A 103 -2.51 -22.85 21.16
N PRO A 104 -3.73 -23.38 21.32
CA PRO A 104 -4.59 -23.71 20.17
C PRO A 104 -4.92 -22.52 19.26
N ASP A 105 -4.94 -21.29 19.81
CA ASP A 105 -5.36 -20.05 19.15
C ASP A 105 -4.23 -19.02 18.97
N HIS A 106 -3.03 -19.28 19.49
CA HIS A 106 -1.90 -18.35 19.35
C HIS A 106 -0.53 -18.98 19.52
N MET A 107 0.48 -18.26 19.04
CA MET A 107 1.89 -18.53 19.25
C MET A 107 2.60 -17.24 19.66
N GLU A 108 3.47 -17.32 20.67
CA GLU A 108 4.28 -16.21 21.15
C GLU A 108 5.75 -16.65 21.27
N ASN A 109 6.66 -15.75 20.92
CA ASN A 109 8.09 -15.94 21.04
C ASN A 109 8.77 -14.64 21.47
N THR A 110 9.50 -14.66 22.58
CA THR A 110 10.33 -13.54 23.02
C THR A 110 11.79 -13.99 23.18
N LEU A 111 12.72 -13.18 22.70
CA LEU A 111 14.16 -13.36 22.86
C LEU A 111 14.77 -12.05 23.35
N SER A 112 15.48 -12.11 24.46
CA SER A 112 16.24 -10.99 25.00
C SER A 112 17.70 -11.40 25.14
N VAL A 113 18.63 -10.59 24.62
CA VAL A 113 20.07 -10.83 24.71
C VAL A 113 20.74 -9.56 25.24
N ASN A 114 21.34 -9.65 26.42
CA ASN A 114 22.22 -8.62 26.98
C ASN A 114 23.69 -9.05 26.81
N TYR A 115 24.58 -8.11 26.53
CA TYR A 115 26.00 -8.40 26.44
C TYR A 115 26.87 -7.24 26.92
N GLY A 116 28.13 -7.55 27.23
CA GLY A 116 29.12 -6.59 27.72
C GLY A 116 29.22 -6.55 29.25
N PRO A 117 30.03 -5.63 29.79
CA PRO A 117 30.50 -5.68 31.18
C PRO A 117 29.37 -5.72 32.24
N GLU A 118 28.25 -5.08 31.93
CA GLU A 118 27.07 -5.00 32.79
C GLU A 118 25.88 -5.73 32.14
N THR A 119 25.68 -7.00 32.49
CA THR A 119 24.60 -7.86 31.93
C THR A 119 23.19 -7.42 32.34
N GLY A 120 23.06 -6.51 33.30
CA GLY A 120 21.80 -5.86 33.69
C GLY A 120 21.53 -4.51 33.01
N ALA A 121 22.47 -3.98 32.22
CA ALA A 121 22.32 -2.68 31.59
C ALA A 121 21.41 -2.75 30.35
N HIS A 122 20.34 -1.94 30.32
CA HIS A 122 19.35 -1.91 29.24
C HIS A 122 19.90 -1.48 27.87
N ILE A 123 21.09 -0.88 27.80
CA ILE A 123 21.65 -0.30 26.57
C ILE A 123 22.12 -1.37 25.58
N ASN A 124 22.78 -2.44 26.06
CA ASN A 124 23.26 -3.55 25.21
C ASN A 124 22.24 -4.69 25.13
N ASN A 125 20.95 -4.37 25.17
CA ASN A 125 19.87 -5.33 25.07
C ASN A 125 19.40 -5.42 23.61
N ILE A 126 19.33 -6.63 23.08
CA ILE A 126 18.59 -6.92 21.85
C ILE A 126 17.32 -7.64 22.28
N HIS A 127 16.16 -7.09 21.95
CA HIS A 127 14.87 -7.68 22.26
C HIS A 127 14.09 -7.94 20.97
N LEU A 128 13.59 -9.17 20.83
CA LEU A 128 12.70 -9.62 19.76
C LEU A 128 11.44 -10.18 20.43
N SER A 129 10.27 -9.76 19.97
CA SER A 129 8.98 -10.32 20.38
C SER A 129 8.13 -10.57 19.14
N ASN A 130 7.50 -11.74 19.07
CA ASN A 130 6.61 -12.14 18.00
C ASN A 130 5.36 -12.75 18.62
N LEU A 131 4.19 -12.34 18.12
CA LEU A 131 2.89 -12.87 18.46
C LEU A 131 2.15 -13.19 17.16
N VAL A 132 1.51 -14.34 17.10
CA VAL A 132 0.58 -14.72 16.04
C VAL A 132 -0.69 -15.21 16.72
N LEU A 133 -1.82 -14.57 16.45
CA LEU A 133 -3.16 -15.04 16.85
C LEU A 133 -3.83 -15.62 15.62
N TYR A 134 -4.51 -16.76 15.75
CA TYR A 134 -5.25 -17.35 14.65
C TYR A 134 -6.52 -18.04 15.13
N LYS A 135 -7.60 -17.81 14.39
CA LYS A 135 -8.91 -18.44 14.55
C LYS A 135 -9.37 -18.92 13.18
N LEU A 136 -9.45 -20.23 12.97
CA LEU A 136 -9.69 -20.84 11.66
C LEU A 136 -10.94 -21.74 11.73
N GLU A 137 -12.14 -21.16 11.64
CA GLU A 137 -13.39 -21.95 11.65
C GLU A 137 -13.81 -22.38 10.23
N SER A 138 -13.72 -21.48 9.25
CA SER A 138 -14.01 -21.74 7.84
C SER A 138 -13.39 -20.68 6.92
N THR A 139 -13.55 -20.82 5.61
CA THR A 139 -13.13 -19.79 4.63
C THR A 139 -13.88 -18.47 4.78
N ASP A 140 -15.10 -18.51 5.33
CA ASP A 140 -15.96 -17.35 5.56
C ASP A 140 -15.89 -16.85 7.01
N ASN A 141 -15.15 -17.56 7.87
CA ASN A 141 -15.01 -17.23 9.28
C ASN A 141 -13.59 -17.57 9.75
N PHE A 142 -12.67 -16.64 9.51
CA PHE A 142 -11.31 -16.72 10.00
C PHE A 142 -10.81 -15.35 10.48
N GLU A 143 -9.82 -15.39 11.35
CA GLU A 143 -9.04 -14.22 11.76
C GLU A 143 -7.60 -14.66 11.96
N ILE A 144 -6.66 -13.97 11.34
CA ILE A 144 -5.23 -14.18 11.57
C ILE A 144 -4.64 -12.80 11.87
N SER A 145 -3.90 -12.67 12.96
CA SER A 145 -3.15 -11.45 13.24
C SER A 145 -1.74 -11.75 13.74
N THR A 146 -0.84 -10.82 13.51
CA THR A 146 0.55 -10.91 13.96
C THR A 146 1.01 -9.57 14.51
N LYS A 147 1.85 -9.62 15.55
CA LYS A 147 2.56 -8.46 16.10
C LYS A 147 4.00 -8.85 16.34
N ASN A 148 4.92 -8.16 15.70
CA ASN A 148 6.34 -8.41 15.78
C ASN A 148 7.03 -7.12 16.18
N SER A 149 7.97 -7.19 17.11
CA SER A 149 8.79 -6.05 17.51
C SER A 149 10.24 -6.47 17.66
N PHE A 150 11.13 -5.57 17.27
CA PHE A 150 12.57 -5.72 17.44
C PHE A 150 13.14 -4.40 17.93
N THR A 151 13.89 -4.43 19.03
CA THR A 151 14.53 -3.26 19.60
C THR A 151 16.00 -3.53 19.90
N TYR A 152 16.82 -2.50 19.68
CA TYR A 152 18.23 -2.50 20.02
C TYR A 152 18.66 -1.08 20.44
N PRO A 153 18.57 -0.75 21.74
CA PRO A 153 18.76 0.61 22.25
C PRO A 153 20.13 1.21 21.94
N LYS A 154 21.20 0.41 21.88
CA LYS A 154 22.54 0.88 21.51
C LYS A 154 22.60 1.55 20.13
N LEU A 155 21.77 1.10 19.19
CA LEU A 155 21.65 1.67 17.85
C LEU A 155 20.45 2.61 17.72
N GLU A 156 19.77 2.91 18.82
CA GLU A 156 18.51 3.67 18.84
C GLU A 156 17.49 3.09 17.85
N LEU A 157 17.48 1.76 17.72
CA LEU A 157 16.65 1.01 16.77
C LEU A 157 15.41 0.44 17.48
N ASP A 158 14.23 0.79 17.00
CA ASP A 158 12.93 0.23 17.40
C ASP A 158 12.13 -0.02 16.12
N SER A 159 11.67 -1.25 15.93
CA SER A 159 10.88 -1.63 14.76
C SER A 159 9.70 -2.48 15.19
N ARG A 160 8.55 -2.25 14.56
CA ARG A 160 7.28 -2.93 14.84
C ARG A 160 6.60 -3.25 13.53
N LEU A 161 6.05 -4.44 13.44
CA LEU A 161 5.26 -4.91 12.32
C LEU A 161 4.00 -5.57 12.87
N GLU A 162 2.85 -5.05 12.47
CA GLU A 162 1.54 -5.57 12.84
C GLU A 162 0.77 -5.91 11.57
N GLY A 163 -0.01 -6.97 11.61
CA GLY A 163 -0.87 -7.34 10.50
C GLY A 163 -2.09 -8.10 10.98
N SER A 164 -3.23 -7.90 10.33
CA SER A 164 -4.42 -8.70 10.56
C SER A 164 -5.16 -8.95 9.26
N VAL A 165 -5.79 -10.11 9.14
CA VAL A 165 -6.61 -10.48 7.99
C VAL A 165 -7.85 -11.23 8.45
N THR A 166 -8.98 -10.81 7.88
CA THR A 166 -10.30 -11.43 8.01
C THR A 166 -10.85 -11.66 6.60
N PRO A 167 -12.00 -12.35 6.43
CA PRO A 167 -12.66 -12.46 5.14
C PRO A 167 -13.03 -11.12 4.48
N THR A 168 -13.11 -10.04 5.26
CA THR A 168 -13.59 -8.73 4.80
C THR A 168 -12.54 -7.63 4.87
N ASP A 169 -11.43 -7.84 5.55
CA ASP A 169 -10.46 -6.78 5.84
C ASP A 169 -9.02 -7.33 5.86
N LEU A 170 -8.08 -6.53 5.38
CA LEU A 170 -6.64 -6.72 5.53
C LEU A 170 -6.05 -5.43 6.13
N GLN A 171 -5.40 -5.55 7.28
CA GLN A 171 -4.70 -4.45 7.94
C GLN A 171 -3.21 -4.78 8.03
N PHE A 172 -2.37 -3.77 7.82
CA PHE A 172 -0.93 -3.88 7.91
C PHE A 172 -0.35 -2.58 8.48
N GLY A 173 0.49 -2.69 9.48
CA GLY A 173 1.19 -1.59 10.12
C GLY A 173 2.67 -1.88 10.20
N VAL A 174 3.50 -0.89 9.85
CA VAL A 174 4.95 -0.95 10.05
C VAL A 174 5.43 0.35 10.67
N ALA A 175 6.25 0.26 11.71
CA ALA A 175 6.92 1.39 12.32
C ALA A 175 8.41 1.07 12.48
N VAL A 176 9.28 2.02 12.13
CA VAL A 176 10.73 1.90 12.26
C VAL A 176 11.28 3.21 12.77
N LYS A 177 12.13 3.16 13.79
CA LYS A 177 12.91 4.27 14.32
C LYS A 177 14.38 3.85 14.35
N TYR A 178 15.25 4.70 13.82
CA TYR A 178 16.70 4.54 13.85
C TYR A 178 17.34 5.92 14.06
N GLY A 179 17.83 6.17 15.27
CA GLY A 179 18.36 7.48 15.64
C GLY A 179 17.32 8.60 15.50
N GLN A 180 17.62 9.59 14.66
CA GLN A 180 16.73 10.72 14.34
C GLN A 180 15.82 10.49 13.12
N ILE A 181 15.79 9.26 12.61
CA ILE A 181 14.92 8.86 11.50
C ILE A 181 13.80 8.00 12.07
N SER A 182 12.56 8.31 11.72
CA SER A 182 11.40 7.49 12.03
C SER A 182 10.46 7.43 10.84
N GLY A 183 9.87 6.27 10.60
CA GLY A 183 8.81 6.09 9.61
C GLY A 183 7.74 5.17 10.17
N GLN A 184 6.49 5.48 9.85
CA GLN A 184 5.33 4.67 10.20
C GLN A 184 4.40 4.60 9.00
N SER A 185 3.86 3.43 8.70
CA SER A 185 2.84 3.26 7.69
C SER A 185 1.74 2.36 8.24
N ASP A 186 0.50 2.78 8.07
CA ASP A 186 -0.71 2.05 8.41
C ASP A 186 -1.54 1.90 7.13
N PHE A 187 -1.88 0.66 6.78
CA PHE A 187 -2.65 0.31 5.60
C PHE A 187 -3.84 -0.55 6.00
N ASN A 188 -5.01 -0.22 5.46
CA ASN A 188 -6.25 -0.94 5.68
C ASN A 188 -6.98 -1.09 4.33
N LEU A 189 -7.21 -2.33 3.93
CA LEU A 189 -7.94 -2.69 2.72
C LEU A 189 -9.22 -3.41 3.12
N LYS A 190 -10.36 -2.92 2.61
CA LYS A 190 -11.68 -3.51 2.88
C LYS A 190 -12.19 -4.22 1.63
N PHE A 191 -12.37 -5.53 1.75
CA PHE A 191 -12.98 -6.38 0.75
C PHE A 191 -14.50 -6.40 0.93
N GLY A 192 -15.25 -5.96 -0.08
CA GLY A 192 -16.68 -6.22 -0.17
C GLY A 192 -16.96 -7.60 -0.76
N LYS A 193 -18.18 -8.13 -0.56
CA LYS A 193 -18.69 -9.29 -1.34
C LYS A 193 -18.82 -9.00 -2.84
N SER A 194 -18.70 -7.73 -3.24
CA SER A 194 -18.62 -7.29 -4.63
C SER A 194 -17.19 -6.80 -4.92
N ILE A 195 -16.72 -6.97 -6.16
CA ILE A 195 -15.36 -6.73 -6.72
C ILE A 195 -14.79 -5.29 -6.51
N ARG A 196 -15.41 -4.45 -5.68
CA ARG A 196 -15.05 -3.06 -5.45
C ARG A 196 -14.54 -2.88 -4.03
N GLU A 197 -13.23 -2.65 -3.93
CA GLU A 197 -12.50 -2.57 -2.67
C GLU A 197 -12.26 -1.10 -2.29
N GLY A 198 -12.58 -0.76 -1.04
CA GLY A 198 -12.21 0.51 -0.42
C GLY A 198 -10.86 0.34 0.29
N TYR A 199 -10.10 1.42 0.42
CA TYR A 199 -8.82 1.39 1.13
C TYR A 199 -8.59 2.67 1.93
N GLU A 200 -7.75 2.56 2.95
CA GLU A 200 -7.19 3.65 3.73
C GLU A 200 -5.69 3.37 3.90
N LEU A 201 -4.86 4.33 3.51
CA LEU A 201 -3.41 4.31 3.64
C LEU A 201 -3.00 5.59 4.37
N LYS A 202 -2.20 5.44 5.41
CA LYS A 202 -1.51 6.54 6.09
C LYS A 202 -0.03 6.22 6.14
N TRP A 203 0.80 7.11 5.62
CA TRP A 203 2.24 6.98 5.65
C TRP A 203 2.88 8.25 6.21
N GLU A 204 3.72 8.08 7.21
CA GLU A 204 4.48 9.15 7.85
C GLU A 204 5.98 8.81 7.80
N MET A 205 6.79 9.81 7.43
CA MET A 205 8.25 9.70 7.45
C MET A 205 8.84 10.99 8.01
N GLU A 206 9.78 10.87 8.94
CA GLU A 206 10.49 11.96 9.58
C GLU A 206 11.99 11.65 9.62
N ALA A 207 12.81 12.64 9.31
CA ALA A 207 14.26 12.60 9.42
C ALA A 207 14.78 13.97 9.87
N SER A 208 15.43 14.01 11.04
CA SER A 208 16.05 15.24 11.59
C SER A 208 15.07 16.44 11.66
N GLY A 209 13.82 16.18 12.06
CA GLY A 209 12.76 17.19 12.19
C GLY A 209 12.08 17.64 10.89
N ASN A 210 12.51 17.11 9.74
CA ASN A 210 11.81 17.27 8.45
C ASN A 210 11.04 16.00 8.12
N GLY A 211 9.92 16.11 7.42
CA GLY A 211 9.14 14.93 7.10
C GLY A 211 7.90 15.21 6.26
N PHE A 212 7.11 14.16 6.07
CA PHE A 212 5.80 14.27 5.44
C PHE A 212 4.80 13.28 6.03
N VAL A 213 3.52 13.57 5.85
CA VAL A 213 2.40 12.67 6.09
C VAL A 213 1.60 12.57 4.80
N LEU A 214 1.38 11.35 4.33
CA LEU A 214 0.52 11.03 3.19
C LEU A 214 -0.68 10.23 3.70
N ASP A 215 -1.85 10.83 3.64
CA ASP A 215 -3.13 10.16 3.89
C ASP A 215 -3.82 9.94 2.54
N SER A 216 -4.18 8.70 2.22
CA SER A 216 -4.87 8.33 0.98
C SER A 216 -6.01 7.38 1.28
N LYS A 217 -7.21 7.72 0.82
CA LYS A 217 -8.43 6.99 1.13
C LYS A 217 -9.29 6.86 -0.10
N ARG A 218 -9.82 5.67 -0.34
CA ARG A 218 -10.93 5.42 -1.24
C ARG A 218 -12.11 4.85 -0.48
N ALA A 219 -13.24 5.54 -0.50
CA ALA A 219 -14.48 5.04 0.09
C ALA A 219 -15.50 4.70 -1.00
N ILE A 220 -16.09 3.51 -0.94
CA ILE A 220 -17.22 3.14 -1.80
C ILE A 220 -18.49 3.73 -1.18
N THR A 221 -19.13 4.68 -1.86
CA THR A 221 -20.34 5.36 -1.36
C THR A 221 -21.62 4.70 -1.85
N SER A 222 -21.58 4.02 -3.00
CA SER A 222 -22.66 3.18 -3.52
C SER A 222 -22.12 2.12 -4.48
N PRO A 223 -22.95 1.17 -4.98
CA PRO A 223 -22.53 0.22 -6.00
C PRO A 223 -22.04 0.84 -7.32
N LYS A 224 -22.22 2.15 -7.54
CA LYS A 224 -21.80 2.87 -8.75
C LYS A 224 -20.90 4.07 -8.47
N THR A 225 -20.64 4.40 -7.20
CA THR A 225 -19.94 5.64 -6.83
C THR A 225 -18.90 5.40 -5.74
N SER A 226 -17.80 6.15 -5.80
CA SER A 226 -16.76 6.15 -4.78
C SER A 226 -16.13 7.54 -4.64
N THR A 227 -15.62 7.84 -3.46
CA THR A 227 -14.74 9.01 -3.24
C THR A 227 -13.28 8.57 -3.20
N ILE A 228 -12.39 9.45 -3.64
CA ILE A 228 -10.94 9.33 -3.43
C ILE A 228 -10.46 10.63 -2.79
N ASP A 229 -9.78 10.52 -1.66
CA ASP A 229 -9.17 11.64 -0.95
C ASP A 229 -7.68 11.35 -0.74
N VAL A 230 -6.81 12.27 -1.16
CA VAL A 230 -5.37 12.19 -0.98
C VAL A 230 -4.88 13.51 -0.38
N CYS A 231 -4.16 13.44 0.73
CA CYS A 231 -3.58 14.59 1.41
C CYS A 231 -2.09 14.34 1.66
N LEU A 232 -1.23 15.23 1.16
CA LEU A 232 0.19 15.26 1.45
C LEU A 232 0.50 16.50 2.31
N GLU A 233 0.92 16.29 3.55
CA GLU A 233 1.36 17.34 4.47
C GLU A 233 2.89 17.31 4.64
N LEU A 234 3.56 18.45 4.45
CA LEU A 234 5.01 18.60 4.64
C LEU A 234 5.36 19.22 6.01
N LYS A 235 6.43 18.71 6.64
CA LYS A 235 6.97 19.17 7.94
C LYS A 235 8.44 19.64 7.79
N PRO A 236 8.86 20.73 8.46
CA PRO A 236 8.02 21.69 9.19
C PRO A 236 7.31 22.65 8.23
N GLY A 237 6.23 23.26 8.69
CA GLY A 237 5.48 24.28 7.93
C GLY A 237 4.05 23.88 7.55
N GLY A 238 3.66 22.62 7.73
CA GLY A 238 2.27 22.16 7.65
C GLY A 238 1.59 22.41 6.30
N ARG A 239 2.36 22.51 5.22
CA ARG A 239 1.81 22.76 3.88
C ARG A 239 1.10 21.51 3.38
N LYS A 240 -0.17 21.63 3.04
CA LYS A 240 -1.06 20.53 2.62
C LYS A 240 -1.43 20.61 1.16
N TYR A 241 -1.17 19.54 0.43
CA TYR A 241 -1.62 19.35 -0.95
C TYR A 241 -2.74 18.32 -0.92
N GLU A 242 -3.94 18.71 -1.37
CA GLU A 242 -5.14 17.88 -1.25
C GLU A 242 -5.73 17.58 -2.63
N ILE A 243 -6.16 16.34 -2.84
CA ILE A 243 -6.95 15.89 -3.98
C ILE A 243 -8.19 15.22 -3.42
N SER A 244 -9.38 15.70 -3.78
CA SER A 244 -10.66 15.05 -3.45
C SER A 244 -11.43 14.81 -4.73
N SER A 245 -11.90 13.59 -4.96
CA SER A 245 -12.57 13.18 -6.20
C SER A 245 -13.83 12.37 -5.93
N ASP A 246 -14.95 12.81 -6.48
CA ASP A 246 -16.20 12.04 -6.57
C ASP A 246 -16.22 11.28 -7.90
N ILE A 247 -16.26 9.95 -7.86
CA ILE A 247 -16.15 9.09 -9.05
C ILE A 247 -17.41 8.26 -9.25
N THR A 248 -18.05 8.42 -10.40
CA THR A 248 -19.09 7.52 -10.91
C THR A 248 -18.46 6.47 -11.83
N HIS A 249 -18.81 5.21 -11.61
CA HIS A 249 -18.32 4.07 -12.37
C HIS A 249 -19.42 3.00 -12.48
N SER A 250 -20.24 3.12 -13.53
CA SER A 250 -21.31 2.18 -13.88
C SER A 250 -20.95 1.46 -15.17
N TYR A 251 -20.91 0.13 -15.16
CA TYR A 251 -20.64 -0.68 -16.35
C TYR A 251 -21.64 -1.82 -16.41
N VAL A 252 -22.51 -1.79 -17.42
CA VAL A 252 -23.44 -2.88 -17.76
C VAL A 252 -22.93 -3.63 -19.00
N GLY A 253 -22.34 -2.91 -19.95
CA GLY A 253 -21.67 -3.47 -21.12
C GLY A 253 -21.08 -2.38 -22.03
N PRO A 254 -20.52 -2.76 -23.20
CA PRO A 254 -19.87 -1.81 -24.10
C PRO A 254 -20.76 -0.68 -24.63
N LYS A 255 -22.09 -0.87 -24.62
CA LYS A 255 -23.10 0.10 -25.08
C LYS A 255 -23.88 0.76 -23.93
N ASP A 256 -23.53 0.43 -22.69
CA ASP A 256 -24.20 0.95 -21.49
C ASP A 256 -23.16 1.06 -20.36
N PHE A 257 -22.51 2.21 -20.33
CA PHE A 257 -21.56 2.56 -19.28
C PHE A 257 -21.52 4.06 -19.02
N GLU A 258 -21.14 4.39 -17.80
CA GLU A 258 -20.96 5.76 -17.34
C GLU A 258 -19.71 5.84 -16.47
N PHE A 259 -18.84 6.78 -16.82
CA PHE A 259 -17.68 7.15 -16.04
C PHE A 259 -17.69 8.66 -15.84
N ALA A 260 -17.61 9.13 -14.61
CA ALA A 260 -17.45 10.55 -14.33
C ALA A 260 -16.55 10.76 -13.12
N ALA A 261 -15.84 11.88 -13.10
CA ALA A 261 -14.96 12.29 -12.03
C ALA A 261 -15.11 13.81 -11.80
N ASN A 262 -15.48 14.20 -10.59
CA ASN A 262 -15.44 15.58 -10.13
C ASN A 262 -14.32 15.72 -9.12
N THR A 263 -13.20 16.33 -9.52
CA THR A 263 -11.97 16.36 -8.74
C THR A 263 -11.61 17.79 -8.35
N ILE A 264 -11.27 18.00 -7.10
CA ILE A 264 -10.78 19.26 -6.53
C ILE A 264 -9.33 19.07 -6.13
N PHE A 265 -8.45 19.95 -6.59
CA PHE A 265 -7.06 20.02 -6.18
C PHE A 265 -6.84 21.30 -5.37
N LYS A 266 -6.39 21.17 -4.13
CA LYS A 266 -6.02 22.31 -3.28
C LYS A 266 -4.50 22.38 -3.16
N ILE A 267 -3.95 23.52 -3.56
CA ILE A 267 -2.51 23.80 -3.52
C ILE A 267 -2.29 25.01 -2.60
N PRO A 268 -1.39 24.94 -1.61
CA PRO A 268 -1.14 26.05 -0.71
C PRO A 268 -0.77 27.34 -1.46
N GLY A 269 -1.49 28.42 -1.19
CA GLY A 269 -1.26 29.73 -1.80
C GLY A 269 -1.94 29.94 -3.16
N HIS A 270 -2.78 29.01 -3.61
CA HIS A 270 -3.57 29.13 -4.84
C HIS A 270 -5.05 28.91 -4.56
N GLU A 271 -5.93 29.40 -5.44
CA GLU A 271 -7.33 28.99 -5.46
C GLU A 271 -7.46 27.52 -5.87
N ASP A 272 -8.60 26.90 -5.52
CA ASP A 272 -8.86 25.49 -5.83
C ASP A 272 -8.97 25.27 -7.34
N TYR A 273 -8.28 24.25 -7.84
CA TYR A 273 -8.47 23.78 -9.20
C TYR A 273 -9.56 22.71 -9.21
N ARG A 274 -10.49 22.79 -10.14
CA ARG A 274 -11.56 21.80 -10.28
C ARG A 274 -11.54 21.19 -11.66
N LEU A 275 -11.67 19.87 -11.72
CA LEU A 275 -11.76 19.09 -12.95
C LEU A 275 -13.06 18.31 -12.92
N ASP A 276 -13.98 18.61 -13.81
CA ASP A 276 -15.21 17.84 -14.02
C ASP A 276 -15.11 17.14 -15.36
N SER A 277 -15.11 15.80 -15.36
CA SER A 277 -15.12 15.02 -16.59
C SER A 277 -16.15 13.92 -16.51
N GLY A 278 -16.86 13.69 -17.61
CA GLY A 278 -17.82 12.61 -17.70
C GLY A 278 -17.91 12.05 -19.10
N MET A 279 -18.19 10.76 -19.17
CA MET A 279 -18.55 10.03 -20.37
C MET A 279 -19.71 9.11 -20.05
N GLN A 280 -20.78 9.23 -20.82
CA GLN A 280 -21.95 8.39 -20.73
C GLN A 280 -22.24 7.82 -22.11
N VAL A 281 -22.30 6.50 -22.18
CA VAL A 281 -22.69 5.75 -23.37
C VAL A 281 -23.93 4.95 -23.01
N GLN A 282 -25.02 5.22 -23.70
CA GLN A 282 -26.26 4.47 -23.65
C GLN A 282 -26.58 3.96 -25.07
N PRO A 283 -27.49 2.98 -25.23
CA PRO A 283 -27.81 2.43 -26.55
C PRO A 283 -28.16 3.50 -27.59
N ASP A 284 -28.86 4.56 -27.17
CA ASP A 284 -29.38 5.60 -28.07
C ASP A 284 -28.62 6.92 -27.99
N ASN A 285 -27.65 7.08 -27.08
CA ASN A 285 -26.95 8.35 -26.92
C ASN A 285 -25.52 8.22 -26.40
N PHE A 286 -24.73 9.23 -26.77
CA PHE A 286 -23.39 9.47 -26.26
C PHE A 286 -23.33 10.87 -25.67
N LYS A 287 -22.67 11.00 -24.51
CA LYS A 287 -22.32 12.29 -23.92
C LYS A 287 -20.89 12.24 -23.42
N TYR A 288 -20.16 13.31 -23.66
CA TYR A 288 -18.85 13.53 -23.07
C TYR A 288 -18.72 14.98 -22.67
N HIS A 289 -18.17 15.22 -21.49
CA HIS A 289 -17.79 16.55 -21.05
C HIS A 289 -16.44 16.55 -20.33
N LEU A 290 -15.77 17.68 -20.40
CA LEU A 290 -14.51 17.94 -19.71
C LEU A 290 -14.41 19.44 -19.42
N GLU A 291 -14.45 19.80 -18.16
CA GLU A 291 -14.34 21.19 -17.69
C GLU A 291 -13.20 21.31 -16.68
N MET A 292 -12.40 22.37 -16.81
CA MET A 292 -11.32 22.70 -15.88
C MET A 292 -11.45 24.14 -15.39
N TYR A 293 -11.48 24.29 -14.07
CA TYR A 293 -11.63 25.57 -13.39
C TYR A 293 -10.42 25.88 -12.52
N ASN A 294 -10.15 27.18 -12.36
CA ASN A 294 -9.33 27.73 -11.29
C ASN A 294 -10.21 28.74 -10.54
N GLY A 295 -10.56 28.43 -9.29
CA GLY A 295 -11.59 29.16 -8.54
C GLY A 295 -12.95 29.11 -9.27
N GLN A 296 -13.45 30.28 -9.68
CA GLN A 296 -14.70 30.42 -10.45
C GLN A 296 -14.47 30.54 -11.96
N VAL A 297 -13.23 30.54 -12.42
CA VAL A 297 -12.89 30.78 -13.83
C VAL A 297 -12.76 29.45 -14.57
N CYS A 298 -13.61 29.23 -15.58
CA CYS A 298 -13.46 28.11 -16.51
C CYS A 298 -12.33 28.42 -17.52
N HIS A 299 -11.34 27.53 -17.60
CA HIS A 299 -10.21 27.63 -18.52
C HIS A 299 -10.36 26.72 -19.73
N PHE A 300 -11.05 25.60 -19.54
CA PHE A 300 -11.24 24.57 -20.55
C PHE A 300 -12.64 24.01 -20.38
N ASP A 301 -13.41 23.97 -21.46
CA ASP A 301 -14.75 23.35 -21.50
C ASP A 301 -14.89 22.63 -22.85
N VAL A 302 -15.08 21.32 -22.81
CA VAL A 302 -15.44 20.50 -23.95
C VAL A 302 -16.74 19.80 -23.63
N ASN A 303 -17.66 19.84 -24.58
CA ASN A 303 -18.95 19.18 -24.47
C ASN A 303 -19.27 18.52 -25.81
N ILE A 304 -19.59 17.23 -25.80
CA ILE A 304 -19.98 16.45 -26.99
C ILE A 304 -21.25 15.68 -26.66
N HIS A 305 -22.23 15.74 -27.56
CA HIS A 305 -23.45 14.96 -27.47
C HIS A 305 -23.75 14.32 -28.81
N GLY A 306 -24.05 13.02 -28.82
CA GLY A 306 -24.40 12.24 -29.99
C GLY A 306 -25.68 11.44 -29.81
N ASP A 307 -26.45 11.30 -30.89
CA ASP A 307 -27.60 10.41 -31.06
C ASP A 307 -27.15 9.12 -31.76
N LEU A 308 -27.34 7.99 -31.08
CA LEU A 308 -26.95 6.65 -31.50
C LEU A 308 -28.17 5.73 -31.74
N SER A 309 -29.38 6.27 -31.86
CA SER A 309 -30.65 5.51 -31.91
C SER A 309 -30.76 4.40 -32.99
N GLU A 310 -29.89 4.39 -34.00
CA GLU A 310 -29.82 3.31 -35.02
C GLU A 310 -28.55 2.45 -34.92
N GLY A 311 -27.82 2.52 -33.80
CA GLY A 311 -26.55 1.82 -33.62
C GLY A 311 -25.35 2.50 -34.29
N TRP A 312 -25.54 3.68 -34.89
CA TRP A 312 -24.51 4.53 -35.48
C TRP A 312 -24.89 6.01 -35.26
N CYS A 313 -23.91 6.93 -35.37
CA CYS A 313 -24.12 8.34 -35.01
C CYS A 313 -24.90 9.12 -36.10
N LYS A 314 -26.17 9.43 -35.81
CA LYS A 314 -27.04 10.22 -36.69
C LYS A 314 -26.83 11.71 -36.55
N LYS A 315 -26.71 12.18 -35.30
CA LYS A 315 -26.54 13.58 -34.98
C LYS A 315 -25.48 13.68 -33.93
N ALA A 316 -24.57 14.64 -34.09
CA ALA A 316 -23.68 15.03 -33.03
C ALA A 316 -23.57 16.55 -32.97
N GLN A 317 -23.37 17.05 -31.77
CA GLN A 317 -23.03 18.44 -31.52
C GLN A 317 -21.84 18.46 -30.58
N TRP A 318 -20.91 19.38 -30.83
CA TRP A 318 -19.78 19.57 -29.95
C TRP A 318 -19.53 21.06 -29.73
N LYS A 319 -18.96 21.36 -28.57
CA LYS A 319 -18.45 22.67 -28.17
C LYS A 319 -17.07 22.50 -27.56
N VAL A 320 -16.21 23.47 -27.79
CA VAL A 320 -14.90 23.59 -27.15
C VAL A 320 -14.65 25.05 -26.81
N LEU A 321 -14.12 25.28 -25.62
CA LEU A 321 -13.64 26.55 -25.14
C LEU A 321 -12.27 26.30 -24.52
N VAL A 322 -11.25 26.99 -25.03
CA VAL A 322 -9.97 27.20 -24.37
C VAL A 322 -9.90 28.69 -24.12
N LYS A 323 -10.05 29.07 -22.85
CA LYS A 323 -10.17 30.48 -22.44
C LYS A 323 -9.09 31.34 -23.11
N ASP A 324 -9.52 32.47 -23.66
CA ASP A 324 -8.69 33.47 -24.35
C ASP A 324 -8.01 33.01 -25.66
N HIS A 325 -8.12 31.73 -26.04
CA HIS A 325 -7.43 31.17 -27.21
C HIS A 325 -8.38 30.66 -28.30
N VAL A 326 -9.34 29.82 -27.95
CA VAL A 326 -10.20 29.12 -28.91
C VAL A 326 -11.63 29.01 -28.40
N GLU A 327 -12.59 29.32 -29.25
CA GLU A 327 -13.99 28.93 -29.08
C GLU A 327 -14.43 28.17 -30.31
N GLY A 328 -15.11 27.05 -30.13
CA GLY A 328 -15.51 26.22 -31.24
C GLY A 328 -16.83 25.54 -31.00
N SER A 329 -17.55 25.31 -32.09
CA SER A 329 -18.73 24.46 -32.08
C SER A 329 -18.93 23.83 -33.44
N GLY A 330 -19.53 22.66 -33.47
CA GLY A 330 -19.92 22.04 -34.73
C GLY A 330 -21.06 21.05 -34.57
N HIS A 331 -21.61 20.69 -35.72
CA HIS A 331 -22.74 19.80 -35.83
C HIS A 331 -22.45 18.73 -36.89
N LEU A 332 -22.94 17.54 -36.63
CA LEU A 332 -23.07 16.45 -37.58
C LEU A 332 -24.56 16.16 -37.71
N ASN A 333 -25.02 16.00 -38.94
CA ASN A 333 -26.34 15.50 -39.28
C ASN A 333 -26.21 14.49 -40.41
N ALA A 334 -26.54 13.25 -40.09
CA ALA A 334 -26.50 12.11 -40.97
C ALA A 334 -27.92 11.53 -41.09
N PRO A 335 -28.70 11.95 -42.10
CA PRO A 335 -30.05 11.41 -42.33
C PRO A 335 -30.05 9.92 -42.69
N GLY A 336 -28.91 9.34 -43.06
CA GLY A 336 -28.73 7.90 -43.25
C GLY A 336 -27.25 7.52 -43.26
N ARG A 337 -26.94 6.22 -43.13
CA ARG A 337 -25.55 5.73 -43.03
C ARG A 337 -24.68 6.15 -44.22
N ASN A 338 -25.31 6.33 -45.37
CA ASN A 338 -24.68 6.68 -46.64
C ASN A 338 -24.78 8.18 -46.99
N ASN A 339 -25.26 9.04 -46.10
CA ASN A 339 -25.39 10.47 -46.35
C ASN A 339 -25.13 11.24 -45.05
N GLN A 340 -24.00 11.95 -45.00
CA GLN A 340 -23.66 12.77 -43.84
C GLN A 340 -23.35 14.19 -44.27
N LYS A 341 -23.73 15.12 -43.40
CA LYS A 341 -23.40 16.53 -43.50
C LYS A 341 -22.90 17.01 -42.15
N GLY A 342 -21.98 17.93 -42.16
CA GLY A 342 -21.59 18.60 -40.93
C GLY A 342 -20.99 19.96 -41.19
N ASP A 343 -20.98 20.74 -40.13
CA ASP A 343 -20.45 22.09 -40.09
C ASP A 343 -19.68 22.32 -38.80
N PHE A 344 -18.74 23.24 -38.85
CA PHE A 344 -18.06 23.74 -37.67
C PHE A 344 -17.69 25.21 -37.80
N VAL A 345 -17.54 25.85 -36.65
CA VAL A 345 -17.02 27.20 -36.48
C VAL A 345 -15.94 27.15 -35.41
N LEU A 346 -14.78 27.75 -35.69
CA LEU A 346 -13.69 27.96 -34.74
C LEU A 346 -13.32 29.45 -34.72
N ASN A 347 -13.41 30.08 -33.57
CA ASN A 347 -12.86 31.41 -33.29
C ASN A 347 -11.47 31.23 -32.69
N LEU A 348 -10.44 31.62 -33.43
CA LEU A 348 -9.06 31.71 -32.96
C LEU A 348 -8.85 33.11 -32.41
N LEU A 349 -8.99 33.26 -31.10
CA LEU A 349 -9.04 34.55 -30.40
C LEU A 349 -7.71 35.29 -30.47
N ASP A 350 -6.59 34.57 -30.30
CA ASP A 350 -5.22 35.11 -30.35
C ASP A 350 -4.91 35.89 -31.64
N ILE A 351 -5.48 35.44 -32.75
CA ILE A 351 -5.25 36.03 -34.08
C ILE A 351 -6.51 36.69 -34.65
N ASN A 352 -7.56 36.83 -33.84
CA ASN A 352 -8.86 37.41 -34.19
C ASN A 352 -9.36 36.90 -35.56
N ARG A 353 -9.51 35.58 -35.67
CA ARG A 353 -9.88 34.89 -36.91
C ARG A 353 -10.98 33.87 -36.67
N LYS A 354 -12.02 33.91 -37.50
CA LYS A 354 -13.07 32.89 -37.53
C LYS A 354 -12.86 31.95 -38.72
N VAL A 355 -12.63 30.68 -38.43
CA VAL A 355 -12.58 29.59 -39.40
C VAL A 355 -13.95 28.90 -39.41
N LYS A 356 -14.53 28.68 -40.60
CA LYS A 356 -15.75 27.87 -40.75
C LYS A 356 -15.47 26.73 -41.70
N GLY A 357 -16.02 25.56 -41.41
CA GLY A 357 -15.96 24.43 -42.32
C GLY A 357 -17.33 23.82 -42.51
N GLU A 358 -17.59 23.34 -43.71
CA GLU A 358 -18.78 22.58 -44.06
C GLU A 358 -18.33 21.37 -44.86
N TYR A 359 -18.96 20.22 -44.63
CA TYR A 359 -18.73 19.05 -45.46
C TYR A 359 -20.04 18.30 -45.71
N SER A 360 -20.06 17.58 -46.83
CA SER A 360 -21.09 16.59 -47.10
C SER A 360 -20.46 15.42 -47.82
N TRP A 361 -20.89 14.21 -47.47
CA TRP A 361 -20.53 13.03 -48.25
C TRP A 361 -21.73 12.13 -48.47
N VAL A 362 -21.73 11.46 -49.62
CA VAL A 362 -22.78 10.53 -50.05
C VAL A 362 -22.15 9.27 -50.62
N ALA A 363 -22.55 8.10 -50.11
CA ALA A 363 -22.27 6.81 -50.72
C ALA A 363 -23.45 6.34 -51.58
N ALA A 364 -23.20 6.11 -52.87
CA ALA A 364 -24.15 5.53 -53.80
C ALA A 364 -23.40 4.74 -54.88
N ASP A 365 -23.93 3.58 -55.27
CA ASP A 365 -23.42 2.76 -56.38
C ASP A 365 -21.91 2.45 -56.34
N GLY A 366 -21.37 2.12 -55.15
CA GLY A 366 -19.95 1.81 -54.95
C GLY A 366 -19.02 3.02 -55.07
N LYS A 367 -19.56 4.23 -54.95
CA LYS A 367 -18.83 5.50 -54.97
C LYS A 367 -19.14 6.32 -53.72
N ILE A 368 -18.12 6.96 -53.18
CA ILE A 368 -18.23 7.94 -52.09
C ILE A 368 -17.89 9.31 -52.67
N SER A 369 -18.86 10.20 -52.75
CA SER A 369 -18.65 11.60 -53.15
C SER A 369 -18.47 12.44 -51.89
N LEU A 370 -17.38 13.20 -51.80
CA LEU A 370 -17.06 14.10 -50.69
C LEU A 370 -16.93 15.53 -51.22
N VAL A 371 -17.67 16.45 -50.61
CA VAL A 371 -17.56 17.90 -50.80
C VAL A 371 -17.18 18.52 -49.47
N THR A 372 -16.16 19.38 -49.46
CA THR A 372 -15.72 20.10 -48.26
C THR A 372 -15.35 21.53 -48.60
N ASP A 373 -15.86 22.46 -47.80
CA ASP A 373 -15.60 23.89 -47.87
C ASP A 373 -14.95 24.35 -46.56
N LEU A 374 -13.80 25.01 -46.66
CA LEU A 374 -13.10 25.60 -45.51
C LEU A 374 -12.88 27.09 -45.75
N PHE A 375 -13.49 27.91 -44.91
CA PHE A 375 -13.38 29.37 -44.93
C PHE A 375 -12.40 29.80 -43.85
N TRP A 376 -11.22 30.26 -44.23
CA TRP A 376 -10.14 30.59 -43.29
C TRP A 376 -10.41 31.84 -42.47
N ASN A 377 -11.15 32.81 -43.01
CA ASN A 377 -11.41 34.09 -42.35
C ASN A 377 -12.85 34.55 -42.61
N ALA A 378 -13.81 33.71 -42.24
CA ALA A 378 -15.20 33.79 -42.67
C ALA A 378 -15.89 35.14 -42.40
N ASP A 379 -15.50 35.85 -41.33
CA ASP A 379 -16.12 37.13 -40.96
C ASP A 379 -15.49 38.35 -41.69
N LYS A 380 -14.21 38.29 -42.06
CA LYS A 380 -13.49 39.42 -42.67
C LYS A 380 -13.32 39.27 -44.18
N ASP A 381 -13.19 38.03 -44.67
CA ASP A 381 -12.99 37.73 -46.08
C ASP A 381 -13.44 36.30 -46.41
N ALA A 382 -14.71 36.16 -46.77
CA ALA A 382 -15.31 34.89 -47.16
C ALA A 382 -14.78 34.35 -48.51
N SER A 383 -14.03 35.15 -49.28
CA SER A 383 -13.41 34.67 -50.53
C SER A 383 -12.19 33.78 -50.28
N LYS A 384 -11.62 33.81 -49.07
CA LYS A 384 -10.54 32.91 -48.62
C LYS A 384 -11.10 31.53 -48.28
N LYS A 385 -11.59 30.86 -49.32
CA LYS A 385 -12.22 29.55 -49.31
C LYS A 385 -11.29 28.53 -49.95
N LEU A 386 -11.05 27.42 -49.26
CA LEU A 386 -10.55 26.19 -49.84
C LEU A 386 -11.77 25.30 -50.13
N HIS A 387 -11.95 24.91 -51.38
CA HIS A 387 -12.99 23.99 -51.80
C HIS A 387 -12.34 22.69 -52.27
N TYR A 388 -12.84 21.56 -51.79
CA TYR A 388 -12.46 20.23 -52.25
C TYR A 388 -13.71 19.46 -52.64
N GLU A 389 -13.68 18.86 -53.83
CA GLU A 389 -14.68 17.92 -54.31
C GLU A 389 -13.95 16.70 -54.88
N GLY A 390 -14.33 15.51 -54.44
CA GLY A 390 -13.70 14.27 -54.86
C GLY A 390 -14.65 13.09 -54.81
N VAL A 391 -14.40 12.10 -55.67
CA VAL A 391 -15.13 10.83 -55.69
C VAL A 391 -14.14 9.70 -55.47
N LEU A 392 -14.32 8.95 -54.38
CA LEU A 392 -13.62 7.69 -54.15
C LEU A 392 -14.47 6.58 -54.75
N VAL A 393 -13.85 5.73 -55.58
CA VAL A 393 -14.49 4.52 -56.12
C VAL A 393 -14.00 3.35 -55.30
N GLU A 394 -14.92 2.63 -54.68
CA GLU A 394 -14.58 1.45 -53.88
C GLU A 394 -14.04 0.35 -54.81
N PRO A 395 -12.87 -0.26 -54.53
CA PRO A 395 -12.43 -1.45 -55.23
C PRO A 395 -13.50 -2.55 -55.04
N LYS A 396 -13.82 -3.30 -56.10
CA LYS A 396 -14.91 -4.31 -56.12
C LYS A 396 -14.84 -5.40 -55.04
N ASP A 397 -13.74 -5.49 -54.28
CA ASP A 397 -13.45 -6.58 -53.34
C ASP A 397 -13.31 -6.13 -51.86
N THR A 398 -13.71 -4.91 -51.51
CA THR A 398 -13.68 -4.43 -50.11
C THR A 398 -14.95 -3.65 -49.76
N ASN A 399 -15.75 -4.18 -48.83
CA ASN A 399 -16.86 -3.44 -48.18
C ASN A 399 -16.27 -2.59 -47.05
N LEU A 400 -15.97 -1.30 -47.28
CA LEU A 400 -15.55 -0.37 -46.24
C LEU A 400 -16.72 0.02 -45.30
N LEU A 401 -17.96 -0.29 -45.68
CA LEU A 401 -19.19 0.02 -44.93
C LEU A 401 -19.55 -1.01 -43.85
N ASP A 402 -18.76 -2.08 -43.67
CA ASP A 402 -18.97 -3.11 -42.64
C ASP A 402 -18.06 -2.95 -41.39
N MET A 403 -17.28 -1.86 -41.30
CA MET A 403 -16.45 -1.53 -40.12
C MET A 403 -17.14 -0.60 -39.12
#